data_AF-A0A9D6JRU9-F1
#
_entry.id   AF-A0A9D6JRU9-F1
#
_cell.length_a   1.000
_cell.length_b   1.000
_cell.length_c   1.000
_cell.angle_alpha   90.00
_cell.angle_beta   90.00
_cell.angle_gamma   90.00
#
_symmetry.space_group_name_H-M   'P 1'
#
loop_
_entity.id
_entity.type
_entity.pdbx_description
1 polymer ?
#
loop_
_entity_poly.entity_id
_entity_poly.type
_entity_poly.pdbx_seq_one_letter_code
_entity_poly.pdbx_strand_id
1 'polypeptide(L)' 'MDADIWIVRDGESYRLLYGHLHLASEMSMSGAVFVDVKNEGKVKVVRAPSGFFVDTESRQIPLRAS' A
#
# COMPACT_ATOMS: atom_id res chain seq x y z
N MET A 1 19.14 -1.84 2.12
CA MET A 1 17.85 -2.26 2.69
C MET A 1 16.85 -2.15 1.56
N ASP A 2 16.59 -3.27 0.90
CA ASP A 2 15.55 -3.39 -0.12
C ASP A 2 14.21 -3.16 0.57
N ALA A 3 13.42 -2.22 0.07
CA ALA A 3 12.02 -2.16 0.47
C ALA A 3 11.32 -3.35 -0.21
N ASP A 4 10.89 -4.34 0.56
CA ASP A 4 10.27 -5.57 0.04
C ASP A 4 8.86 -5.35 -0.53
N ILE A 5 8.29 -4.15 -0.37
CA ILE A 5 6.99 -3.75 -0.91
C ILE A 5 7.17 -2.48 -1.75
N TRP A 6 6.77 -2.55 -3.01
CA TRP A 6 6.80 -1.41 -3.93
C TRP A 6 5.39 -1.10 -4.42
N ILE A 7 4.91 0.11 -4.15
CA ILE A 7 3.67 0.64 -4.72
C ILE A 7 3.97 1.93 -5.49
N VAL A 8 3.18 2.20 -6.52
CA VAL A 8 3.28 3.41 -7.34
C VAL A 8 1.92 4.04 -7.55
N ARG A 9 1.92 5.35 -7.78
CA ARG A 9 0.73 6.06 -8.20
C ARG A 9 0.33 5.67 -9.62
N ASP A 10 -0.93 5.29 -9.80
CA ASP A 10 -1.52 4.94 -11.09
C ASP A 10 -2.87 5.66 -11.24
N GLY A 11 -2.80 6.89 -11.74
CA GLY A 11 -3.94 7.80 -11.85
C GLY A 11 -4.59 8.10 -10.49
N GLU A 12 -5.86 7.72 -10.37
CA GLU A 12 -6.66 7.89 -9.14
C GLU A 12 -6.48 6.75 -8.12
N SER A 13 -5.58 5.80 -8.39
CA SER A 13 -5.32 4.65 -7.51
C SER A 13 -3.82 4.48 -7.24
N TYR A 14 -3.51 3.55 -6.34
CA TYR A 14 -2.17 2.98 -6.24
C TYR A 14 -2.14 1.59 -6.84
N ARG A 15 -0.99 1.22 -7.38
CA ARG A 15 -0.73 -0.12 -7.90
C ARG A 15 0.43 -0.74 -7.12
N LEU A 16 0.23 -1.98 -6.68
CA LEU A 16 1.29 -2.79 -6.09
C LEU A 16 2.14 -3.42 -7.21
N LEU A 17 3.44 -3.12 -7.21
CA LEU A 17 4.39 -3.65 -8.19
C LEU A 17 5.14 -4.88 -7.65
N TYR A 18 5.47 -4.87 -6.36
CA TYR A 18 6.25 -5.95 -5.74
C TYR A 18 5.89 -6.09 -4.27
N GLY A 19 6.11 -7.27 -3.69
CA GLY A 19 5.90 -7.52 -2.26
C GLY A 19 4.52 -8.00 -1.86
N HIS A 20 3.79 -8.68 -2.74
CA HIS A 20 2.41 -9.12 -2.47
C HIS A 20 2.33 -10.03 -1.23
N LEU A 21 3.25 -10.98 -1.09
CA LEU A 21 3.31 -11.90 0.06
C LEU A 21 3.64 -11.15 1.37
N HIS A 22 4.61 -10.23 1.31
CA HIS A 22 4.98 -9.44 2.48
C HIS A 22 3.82 -8.53 2.90
N LEU A 23 3.21 -7.82 1.95
CA LEU A 23 2.02 -7.02 2.21
C LEU A 23 0.91 -7.85 2.85
N ALA A 24 0.60 -9.03 2.31
CA ALA A 24 -0.43 -9.90 2.87
C ALA A 24 -0.09 -10.37 4.30
N SER A 25 1.18 -10.65 4.60
CA SER A 25 1.64 -11.01 5.94
C SER A 25 1.43 -9.86 6.93
N GLU A 26 1.88 -8.66 6.58
CA GLU A 26 1.70 -7.46 7.41
C GLU A 26 0.22 -7.17 7.65
N MET A 27 -0.60 -7.25 6.60
CA MET A 27 -2.06 -7.05 6.70
C MET A 27 -2.75 -8.10 7.56
N SER A 28 -2.18 -9.30 7.70
CA SER A 28 -2.71 -10.35 8.58
C SER A 28 -2.32 -10.15 10.04
N MET A 29 -1.15 -9.55 10.29
CA MET A 29 -0.63 -9.33 11.65
C MET A 29 -1.15 -8.03 12.29
N SER A 30 -1.06 -6.91 11.56
CA SER A 30 -1.35 -5.57 12.08
C SER A 30 -2.55 -4.90 11.40
N GLY A 31 -2.90 -5.34 10.19
CA GLY A 31 -3.90 -4.69 9.34
C GLY A 31 -3.44 -3.38 8.70
N ALA A 32 -2.18 -2.97 8.93
CA ALA A 32 -1.60 -1.75 8.34
C ALA A 32 -0.07 -1.82 8.22
N VAL A 33 0.50 -1.21 7.17
CA VAL A 33 1.96 -1.12 6.97
C VAL A 33 2.33 0.21 6.34
N PHE A 34 3.52 0.74 6.66
CA PHE A 34 4.05 1.92 6.01
C PHE A 34 4.97 1.52 4.84
N VAL A 35 4.73 2.09 3.66
CA VAL A 35 5.45 1.79 2.42
C VAL A 35 6.02 3.09 1.85
N ASP A 36 7.26 3.06 1.40
CA ASP A 36 7.85 4.19 0.69
C ASP A 36 7.40 4.21 -0.78
N VAL A 37 6.83 5.34 -1.18
CA VAL A 37 6.35 5.60 -2.54
C VAL A 37 7.25 6.63 -3.20
N LYS A 38 7.75 6.30 -4.38
CA LYS A 38 8.59 7.20 -5.15
C LYS A 38 7.83 8.51 -5.42
N ASN A 39 8.44 9.64 -5.05
CA ASN A 39 7.91 11.01 -5.19
C ASN A 39 6.72 11.38 -4.29
N GLU A 40 6.22 10.48 -3.44
CA GLU A 40 5.18 10.78 -2.43
C GLU A 40 5.66 10.57 -1.00
N GLY A 41 6.80 9.89 -0.81
CA GLY A 41 7.35 9.57 0.50
C GLY A 41 6.63 8.39 1.13
N LYS A 42 6.68 8.30 2.46
CA LYS A 42 6.13 7.16 3.19
C LYS A 42 4.62 7.30 3.34
N VAL A 43 3.87 6.33 2.83
CA VAL A 43 2.42 6.27 2.95
C VAL A 43 1.99 5.09 3.79
N LYS A 44 0.82 5.19 4.42
CA LYS A 44 0.24 4.10 5.20
C LYS A 44 -0.71 3.30 4.32
N VAL A 45 -0.47 2.01 4.18
CA VAL A 45 -1.41 1.06 3.58
C VAL A 45 -2.23 0.44 4.71
N VAL A 46 -3.54 0.32 4.53
CA VAL A 46 -4.48 -0.25 5.48
C VAL A 46 -5.37 -1.28 4.82
N ARG A 47 -5.75 -2.31 5.57
CA ARG A 47 -6.76 -3.28 5.17
C ARG A 47 -8.16 -2.77 5.53
N ALA A 48 -9.06 -2.82 4.57
CA ALA A 48 -10.49 -2.60 4.76
C ALA A 48 -11.29 -3.81 4.22
N PRO A 49 -12.60 -3.93 4.53
CA PRO A 49 -13.41 -5.05 4.06
C PRO A 49 -13.45 -5.20 2.53
N SER A 50 -13.33 -4.10 1.79
CA SER A 50 -13.35 -4.06 0.33
C SER A 50 -11.97 -4.24 -0.33
N GLY A 51 -10.89 -4.39 0.44
CA GLY A 51 -9.53 -4.57 -0.08
C GLY A 51 -8.48 -3.74 0.65
N PHE A 52 -7.41 -3.37 -0.05
CA PHE A 52 -6.33 -2.56 0.48
C PHE A 52 -6.46 -1.10 0.02
N PHE A 53 -6.11 -0.18 0.91
CA PHE A 53 -6.19 1.25 0.67
C PHE A 53 -4.91 1.94 1.16
N VAL A 54 -4.49 2.98 0.46
CA VAL A 54 -3.52 3.94 0.96
C VAL A 54 -4.27 5.03 1.72
N ASP A 55 -3.98 5.12 3.00
CA ASP A 55 -4.47 6.14 3.91
C ASP A 55 -3.60 7.40 3.73
N THR A 56 -4.18 8.40 3.09
CA THR A 56 -3.59 9.75 2.97
C THR A 56 -4.36 10.67 3.91
N GLU A 57 -3.73 11.74 4.41
CA GLU A 57 -4.33 12.65 5.41
C GLU A 57 -5.73 13.17 5.04
N SER A 58 -6.07 13.20 3.75
CA SER A 58 -7.34 13.72 3.24
C SER A 58 -8.28 12.67 2.64
N ARG A 59 -7.79 11.45 2.32
CA ARG A 59 -8.59 10.43 1.62
C ARG A 59 -7.98 9.04 1.69
N GLN A 60 -8.84 8.03 1.57
CA GLN A 60 -8.42 6.66 1.31
C GLN A 60 -8.45 6.38 -0.19
N ILE A 61 -7.31 5.95 -0.73
CA ILE A 61 -7.12 5.71 -2.16
C ILE A 61 -6.96 4.20 -2.36
N PRO A 62 -7.70 3.55 -3.28
CA PRO A 62 -7.61 2.11 -3.45
C PRO A 62 -6.22 1.68 -3.92
N LEU A 63 -5.69 0.61 -3.32
CA LEU A 63 -4.49 -0.08 -3.75
C LEU A 63 -4.91 -1.34 -4.52
N ARG A 64 -4.62 -1.37 -5.82
CA ARG A 64 -4.91 -2.50 -6.69
C ARG A 64 -3.70 -3.42 -6.79
N ALA A 65 -3.92 -4.71 -6.52
CA ALA A 65 -3.00 -5.76 -6.96
C ALA A 65 -3.24 -5.98 -8.46
N SER A 66 -2.15 -6.07 -9.23
CA SER A 66 -2.20 -6.42 -10.66
C SER A 66 -2.60 -7.86 -10.87
#